data_AF-A0A6J4R4L8-F1
#
_entry.id   AF-A0A6J4R4L8-F1
#
_cell.length_a   1.000
_cell.length_b   1.000
_cell.length_c   1.000
_cell.angle_alpha   90.00
_cell.angle_beta   90.00
_cell.angle_gamma   90.00
#
_symmetry.space_group_name_H-M   'P 1'
#
loop_
_entity.id
_entity.type
_entity.pdbx_description
1 polymer ?
#
loop_
_entity_poly.entity_id
_entity_poly.type
_entity_poly.pdbx_seq_one_letter_code
_entity_poly.pdbx_strand_id
1 'polypeptide(L)'
;MPEAYNPLVIDHLVRPRHAGRLEAPSGTGESGDAACGDVAGFTVLVRENNVEDVRYEVFGCAACVAAGSALAELVHGESLLDAARVSKMDLEEALGGPLPEGKGHALTLVLDALHKAFEDHWTRAAGEGLLDGYTGGGDGDPNGVVAAMSGGVDSAVTALLLKEAGYDVTAVTFRLHDGERGSRSCCSPDTVLFARDTAHRMGLPHFTLNLKDLFDKRVMRDFVGSYEEGRTPNPCVSCNAHVKFHAAAFLADELGFRGVATGHYARVGEGPSLARPVDASKDQTYVLWPIPKELLARAVFPLGGYRKTQVRAIAEDRGLAVAYTPESQDICFIPDGDYRRFVRKTVTAEPGDVVDREGAVLGRHAGVVDFTVGQRRGIGVSAPTPLYVTEVRPKSKQVVVGRRRDLEVETVRVGGLNRFLPMEEARAVQVRYNSGPVPCRVERDGEGWVAHLEEPVMGVAAGQSAVFYTGDGGRVVAGGVVRSGEA
;
A
#
# COMPACT_ATOMS: atom_id res chain seq x y z
N MET A 1 -36.29 -7.27 32.35
CA MET A 1 -36.19 -5.83 32.63
C MET A 1 -35.44 -5.20 31.47
N PRO A 2 -35.78 -3.99 30.98
CA PRO A 2 -34.86 -3.31 30.08
C PRO A 2 -33.53 -3.22 30.82
N GLU A 3 -32.44 -3.72 30.23
CA GLU A 3 -31.13 -3.72 30.89
C GLU A 3 -30.79 -2.30 31.34
N ALA A 4 -30.68 -2.11 32.65
CA ALA A 4 -30.34 -0.82 33.21
C ALA A 4 -28.90 -0.49 32.83
N TYR A 5 -28.67 0.70 32.30
CA TYR A 5 -27.31 1.19 32.07
C TYR A 5 -26.50 1.18 33.37
N ASN A 6 -25.22 0.86 33.26
CA ASN A 6 -24.29 0.95 34.38
C ASN A 6 -24.31 2.39 34.97
N PRO A 7 -24.18 2.57 36.29
CA PRO A 7 -24.07 3.89 36.91
C PRO A 7 -23.03 4.82 36.26
N LEU A 8 -21.90 4.29 35.77
CA LEU A 8 -20.88 5.08 35.07
C LEU A 8 -21.37 5.58 33.71
N VAL A 9 -22.14 4.78 32.96
CA VAL A 9 -22.79 5.22 31.72
C VAL A 9 -23.75 6.38 32.00
N ILE A 10 -24.56 6.28 33.06
CA ILE A 10 -25.48 7.36 33.45
C ILE A 10 -24.71 8.61 33.87
N ASP A 11 -23.59 8.45 34.57
CA ASP A 11 -22.77 9.57 35.00
C ASP A 11 -22.17 10.35 33.83
N HIS A 12 -21.60 9.65 32.84
CA HIS A 12 -21.10 10.26 31.60
C HIS A 12 -22.20 10.88 30.74
N LEU A 13 -23.42 10.33 30.80
CA LEU A 13 -24.57 10.89 30.10
C LEU A 13 -25.06 12.20 30.72
N VAL A 14 -25.18 12.25 32.06
CA VAL A 14 -25.76 13.39 32.78
C VAL A 14 -24.72 14.49 33.05
N ARG A 15 -23.45 14.13 33.17
CA ARG A 15 -22.33 15.04 33.40
C ARG A 15 -21.25 14.84 32.32
N PRO A 16 -21.52 15.15 31.05
CA PRO A 16 -20.56 14.89 29.98
C PRO A 16 -19.27 15.69 30.20
N ARG A 17 -18.12 15.02 30.02
CA ARG A 17 -16.78 15.62 30.09
C ARG A 17 -16.32 15.96 28.68
N HIS A 18 -15.70 17.12 28.53
CA HIS A 18 -15.12 17.56 27.26
C HIS A 18 -16.11 17.74 26.09
N ALA A 19 -17.39 18.00 26.36
CA ALA A 19 -18.36 18.29 25.31
C ALA A 19 -18.07 19.61 24.57
N GLY A 20 -18.35 19.64 23.27
CA GLY A 20 -18.22 20.81 22.41
C GLY A 20 -17.19 20.64 21.31
N ARG A 21 -16.68 21.75 20.79
CA ARG A 21 -15.75 21.79 19.66
C ARG A 21 -14.62 22.77 19.90
N LEU A 22 -13.41 22.42 19.48
CA LEU A 22 -12.27 23.34 19.48
C LEU A 22 -12.36 24.33 18.32
N GLU A 23 -11.99 25.58 18.52
CA GLU A 23 -11.98 26.62 17.47
C GLU A 23 -10.88 26.38 16.43
N ALA A 24 -9.69 25.98 16.86
CA ALA A 24 -8.52 25.76 16.01
C ALA A 24 -7.87 24.38 16.29
N PRO A 25 -8.55 23.27 15.94
CA PRO A 25 -8.03 21.93 16.19
C PRO A 25 -6.90 21.55 15.24
N SER A 26 -5.97 20.73 15.74
CA SER A 26 -4.97 20.04 14.92
C SER A 26 -5.61 19.02 13.97
N GLY A 27 -6.73 18.42 14.36
CA GLY A 27 -7.48 17.46 13.54
C GLY A 27 -8.97 17.38 13.90
N THR A 28 -9.82 17.06 12.93
CA THR A 28 -11.27 16.88 13.07
C THR A 28 -11.72 15.60 12.41
N GLY A 29 -12.61 14.84 13.06
CA GLY A 29 -13.14 13.59 12.53
C GLY A 29 -14.62 13.41 12.85
N GLU A 30 -15.34 12.81 11.90
CA GLU A 30 -16.76 12.52 12.03
C GLU A 30 -17.08 11.08 11.59
N SER A 31 -17.95 10.41 12.33
CA SER A 31 -18.48 9.10 11.99
C SER A 31 -19.98 9.02 12.21
N GLY A 32 -20.65 8.24 11.36
CA GLY A 32 -22.10 8.10 11.36
C GLY A 32 -22.75 8.53 10.06
N ASP A 33 -24.08 8.54 10.06
CA ASP A 33 -24.90 9.07 9.00
C ASP A 33 -26.11 9.74 9.64
N ALA A 34 -26.36 11.02 9.31
CA ALA A 34 -27.52 11.73 9.83
C ALA A 34 -28.85 11.01 9.47
N ALA A 35 -28.86 10.22 8.39
CA ALA A 35 -30.00 9.39 8.00
C ALA A 35 -30.22 8.17 8.92
N CYS A 36 -29.18 7.65 9.60
CA CYS A 36 -29.28 6.53 10.54
C CYS A 36 -29.46 6.97 12.01
N GLY A 37 -29.31 8.26 12.30
CA GLY A 37 -29.70 8.89 13.57
C GLY A 37 -28.61 9.02 14.63
N ASP A 38 -27.43 8.43 14.39
CA ASP A 38 -26.26 8.56 15.28
C ASP A 38 -25.05 9.13 14.50
N VAL A 39 -24.57 10.29 14.95
CA VAL A 39 -23.36 10.96 14.44
C VAL A 39 -22.46 11.34 15.61
N ALA A 40 -21.18 11.04 15.51
CA ALA A 40 -20.15 11.42 16.47
C ALA A 40 -19.08 12.25 15.77
N GLY A 41 -18.70 13.36 16.37
CA GLY A 41 -17.62 14.24 15.95
C GLY A 41 -16.60 14.43 17.05
N PHE A 42 -15.32 14.47 16.69
CA PHE A 42 -14.20 14.77 17.58
C PHE A 42 -13.32 15.85 16.96
N THR A 43 -12.84 16.75 17.81
CA THR A 43 -11.76 17.70 17.49
C THR A 43 -10.63 17.53 18.50
N VAL A 44 -9.40 17.45 18.01
CA VAL A 44 -8.19 17.24 18.83
C VAL A 44 -7.20 18.37 18.64
N LEU A 45 -6.57 18.81 19.73
CA LEU A 45 -5.39 19.66 19.73
C LEU A 45 -4.20 18.78 20.11
N VAL A 46 -3.29 18.58 19.16
CA VAL A 46 -2.07 17.79 19.33
C VAL A 46 -0.88 18.72 19.38
N ARG A 47 -0.04 18.59 20.41
CA ARG A 47 1.26 19.26 20.55
C ARG A 47 2.29 18.28 21.06
N GLU A 48 3.45 18.25 20.39
CA GLU A 48 4.59 17.39 20.77
C GLU A 48 4.17 15.93 21.03
N ASN A 49 3.34 15.37 20.13
CA ASN A 49 2.77 14.01 20.23
C ASN A 49 1.93 13.75 21.49
N ASN A 50 1.34 14.77 22.10
CA ASN A 50 0.34 14.64 23.18
C ASN A 50 -1.00 15.24 22.76
N VAL A 51 -2.08 14.61 23.19
CA VAL A 51 -3.45 15.13 23.01
C VAL A 51 -3.72 16.16 24.10
N GLU A 52 -3.24 17.40 23.90
CA GLU A 52 -3.36 18.50 24.87
C GLU A 52 -4.83 18.82 25.19
N ASP A 53 -5.70 18.81 24.17
CA ASP A 53 -7.13 18.93 24.38
C ASP A 53 -7.90 18.09 23.36
N VAL A 54 -9.07 17.63 23.76
CA VAL A 54 -10.01 16.89 22.93
C VAL A 54 -11.41 17.36 23.28
N ARG A 55 -12.23 17.58 22.26
CA ARG A 55 -13.64 17.90 22.43
C ARG A 55 -14.48 17.04 21.50
N TYR A 56 -15.68 16.71 21.95
CA TYR A 56 -16.58 15.83 21.22
C TYR A 56 -18.00 16.41 21.11
N GLU A 57 -18.65 16.12 19.99
CA GLU A 57 -20.06 16.41 19.75
C GLU A 57 -20.74 15.12 19.28
N VAL A 58 -21.83 14.73 19.93
CA VAL A 58 -22.57 13.52 19.56
C VAL A 58 -24.05 13.85 19.44
N PHE A 59 -24.60 13.51 18.28
CA PHE A 59 -26.04 13.55 18.01
C PHE A 59 -26.50 12.10 17.86
N GLY A 60 -27.06 11.53 18.92
CA GLY A 60 -27.37 10.11 18.91
C GLY A 60 -27.94 9.60 20.23
N CYS A 61 -27.96 8.29 20.40
CA CYS A 61 -28.50 7.63 21.57
C CYS A 61 -27.67 7.92 22.83
N ALA A 62 -28.29 7.71 24.01
CA ALA A 62 -27.64 7.91 25.31
C ALA A 62 -26.28 7.18 25.45
N ALA A 63 -26.17 5.98 24.88
CA ALA A 63 -24.93 5.22 24.89
C ALA A 63 -23.82 5.92 24.08
N CYS A 64 -24.14 6.56 22.95
CA CYS A 64 -23.18 7.32 22.14
C CYS A 64 -22.66 8.55 22.90
N VAL A 65 -23.55 9.29 23.58
CA VAL A 65 -23.14 10.48 24.36
C VAL A 65 -22.22 10.09 25.51
N ALA A 66 -22.58 9.04 26.26
CA ALA A 66 -21.76 8.54 27.35
C ALA A 66 -20.41 7.99 26.87
N ALA A 67 -20.40 7.20 25.79
CA ALA A 67 -19.19 6.67 25.18
C ALA A 67 -18.28 7.79 24.66
N GLY A 68 -18.83 8.84 24.05
CA GLY A 68 -18.06 10.00 23.60
C GLY A 68 -17.40 10.73 24.78
N SER A 69 -18.15 10.93 25.88
CA SER A 69 -17.59 11.53 27.09
C SER A 69 -16.48 10.68 27.72
N ALA A 70 -16.68 9.37 27.85
CA ALA A 70 -15.70 8.47 28.45
C ALA A 70 -14.43 8.40 27.59
N LEU A 71 -14.59 8.31 26.26
CA LEU A 71 -13.46 8.30 25.34
C LEU A 71 -12.67 9.62 25.40
N ALA A 72 -13.34 10.77 25.45
CA ALA A 72 -12.67 12.06 25.55
C ALA A 72 -11.89 12.20 26.87
N GLU A 73 -12.44 11.72 27.99
CA GLU A 73 -11.75 11.68 29.28
C GLU A 73 -10.53 10.74 29.26
N LEU A 74 -10.64 9.57 28.64
CA LEU A 74 -9.55 8.60 28.52
C LEU A 74 -8.34 9.11 27.73
N VAL A 75 -8.55 9.98 26.73
CA VAL A 75 -7.48 10.42 25.82
C VAL A 75 -6.97 11.83 26.11
N HIS A 76 -7.66 12.60 26.96
CA HIS A 76 -7.25 13.96 27.29
C HIS A 76 -5.95 13.96 28.11
N GLY A 77 -4.92 14.63 27.60
CA GLY A 77 -3.61 14.73 28.25
C GLY A 77 -2.71 13.51 28.04
N GLU A 78 -3.17 12.47 27.35
CA GLU A 78 -2.38 11.28 27.05
C GLU A 78 -1.45 11.50 25.86
N SER A 79 -0.44 10.63 25.75
CA SER A 79 0.38 10.55 24.54
C SER A 79 -0.49 10.14 23.35
N LEU A 80 -0.15 10.61 22.15
CA LEU A 80 -0.90 10.28 20.94
C LEU A 80 -0.87 8.76 20.65
N LEU A 81 0.19 8.08 21.06
CA LEU A 81 0.30 6.63 20.98
C LEU A 81 -0.69 5.94 21.94
N ASP A 82 -0.73 6.35 23.21
CA ASP A 82 -1.65 5.75 24.18
C ASP A 82 -3.11 6.05 23.82
N ALA A 83 -3.40 7.28 23.39
CA ALA A 83 -4.71 7.67 22.88
C ALA A 83 -5.15 6.83 21.66
N ALA A 84 -4.24 6.54 20.73
CA ALA A 84 -4.51 5.70 19.56
C ALA A 84 -4.58 4.19 19.88
N ARG A 85 -4.16 3.78 21.08
CA ARG A 85 -4.23 2.40 21.58
C ARG A 85 -5.58 2.09 22.24
N VAL A 86 -6.30 3.11 22.71
CA VAL A 86 -7.62 2.94 23.35
C VAL A 86 -8.54 2.12 22.46
N SER A 87 -8.89 0.94 22.96
CA SER A 87 -9.70 -0.05 22.28
C SER A 87 -11.17 0.03 22.71
N LYS A 88 -12.00 -0.77 22.06
CA LYS A 88 -13.39 -0.96 22.49
C LYS A 88 -13.47 -1.52 23.91
N MET A 89 -12.53 -2.39 24.30
CA MET A 89 -12.52 -2.99 25.64
C MET A 89 -12.19 -1.97 26.73
N ASP A 90 -11.22 -1.09 26.48
CA ASP A 90 -10.85 -0.02 27.41
C ASP A 90 -12.03 0.94 27.62
N LEU A 91 -12.75 1.25 26.55
CA LEU A 91 -13.93 2.10 26.62
C LEU A 91 -15.10 1.43 27.35
N GLU A 92 -15.30 0.12 27.19
CA GLU A 92 -16.26 -0.65 27.99
C GLU A 92 -15.87 -0.64 29.47
N GLU A 93 -14.59 -0.83 29.78
CA GLU A 93 -14.09 -0.77 31.16
C GLU A 93 -14.33 0.60 31.80
N ALA A 94 -14.03 1.69 31.09
CA ALA A 94 -14.29 3.06 31.55
C ALA A 94 -15.79 3.34 31.79
N LEU A 95 -16.67 2.64 31.07
CA LEU A 95 -18.13 2.71 31.25
C LEU A 95 -18.66 1.72 32.29
N GLY A 96 -17.79 0.97 32.98
CA GLY A 96 -18.14 0.01 34.02
C GLY A 96 -18.56 -1.37 33.51
N GLY A 97 -18.23 -1.71 32.27
CA GLY A 97 -18.51 -2.99 31.63
C GLY A 97 -19.21 -2.88 30.27
N PRO A 98 -19.64 -4.01 29.69
CA PRO A 98 -20.28 -4.01 28.39
C PRO A 98 -21.58 -3.21 28.40
N LEU A 99 -21.83 -2.51 27.29
CA LEU A 99 -23.11 -1.83 27.07
C LEU A 99 -24.25 -2.84 26.87
N PRO A 100 -25.52 -2.44 27.12
CA PRO A 100 -26.69 -3.26 26.84
C PRO A 100 -26.71 -3.83 25.42
N GLU A 101 -27.39 -4.96 25.25
CA GLU A 101 -27.45 -5.65 23.96
C GLU A 101 -27.92 -4.71 22.83
N GLY A 102 -27.21 -4.76 21.69
CA GLY A 102 -27.49 -3.89 20.53
C GLY A 102 -26.94 -2.46 20.63
N LYS A 103 -26.33 -2.04 21.75
CA LYS A 103 -25.72 -0.70 21.91
C LYS A 103 -24.21 -0.66 21.67
N GLY A 104 -23.59 -1.80 21.36
CA GLY A 104 -22.15 -1.88 21.10
C GLY A 104 -21.65 -1.06 19.89
N HIS A 105 -22.53 -0.69 18.95
CA HIS A 105 -22.14 0.16 17.82
C HIS A 105 -21.72 1.58 18.27
N ALA A 106 -22.22 2.06 19.41
CA ALA A 106 -21.91 3.38 19.95
C ALA A 106 -20.41 3.56 20.17
N LEU A 107 -19.75 2.51 20.67
CA LEU A 107 -18.32 2.47 20.92
C LEU A 107 -17.53 2.55 19.62
N THR A 108 -17.93 1.76 18.62
CA THR A 108 -17.31 1.78 17.28
C THR A 108 -17.43 3.16 16.63
N LEU A 109 -18.60 3.80 16.76
CA LEU A 109 -18.88 5.12 16.19
C LEU A 109 -17.95 6.20 16.77
N VAL A 110 -17.86 6.31 18.09
CA VAL A 110 -17.03 7.34 18.74
C VAL A 110 -15.53 7.09 18.53
N LEU A 111 -15.09 5.84 18.56
CA LEU A 111 -13.70 5.47 18.24
C LEU A 111 -13.37 5.79 16.77
N ASP A 112 -14.27 5.50 15.83
CA ASP A 112 -14.06 5.87 14.42
C ASP A 112 -13.96 7.39 14.23
N ALA A 113 -14.80 8.18 14.90
CA ALA A 113 -14.73 9.63 14.86
C ALA A 113 -13.40 10.18 15.42
N LEU A 114 -12.94 9.67 16.56
CA LEU A 114 -11.64 10.07 17.14
C LEU A 114 -10.46 9.72 16.21
N HIS A 115 -10.39 8.49 15.69
CA HIS A 115 -9.30 8.10 14.80
C HIS A 115 -9.33 8.85 13.47
N LYS A 116 -10.50 9.28 12.98
CA LYS A 116 -10.59 10.19 11.84
C LYS A 116 -10.04 11.58 12.16
N ALA A 117 -10.14 12.05 13.41
CA ALA A 117 -9.51 13.29 13.84
C ALA A 117 -7.97 13.16 13.85
N PHE A 118 -7.44 12.00 14.29
CA PHE A 118 -6.01 11.70 14.15
C PHE A 118 -5.58 11.57 12.68
N GLU A 119 -6.40 10.95 11.83
CA GLU A 119 -6.14 10.88 10.39
C GLU A 119 -6.04 12.28 9.77
N ASP A 120 -7.00 13.17 10.05
CA ASP A 120 -6.98 14.55 9.55
C ASP A 120 -5.75 15.33 10.06
N HIS A 121 -5.38 15.15 11.34
CA HIS A 121 -4.14 15.72 11.89
C HIS A 121 -2.90 15.30 11.08
N TRP A 122 -2.72 13.99 10.87
CA TRP A 122 -1.56 13.47 10.14
C TRP A 122 -1.57 13.84 8.66
N THR A 123 -2.74 13.85 8.03
CA THR A 123 -2.86 14.28 6.63
C THR A 123 -2.48 15.75 6.46
N ARG A 124 -2.84 16.63 7.39
CA ARG A 124 -2.41 18.03 7.37
C ARG A 124 -0.92 18.19 7.65
N ALA A 125 -0.39 17.43 8.62
CA ALA A 125 1.03 17.47 8.98
C ALA A 125 1.94 16.99 7.84
N ALA A 126 1.53 15.93 7.13
CA ALA A 126 2.26 15.42 5.97
C ALA A 126 2.36 16.45 4.84
N GLY A 127 1.31 17.25 4.65
CA GLY A 127 1.25 18.35 3.69
C GLY A 127 1.72 17.95 2.29
N GLU A 128 2.40 18.87 1.60
CA GLU A 128 3.04 18.59 0.30
C GLU A 128 4.40 17.86 0.44
N GLY A 129 4.95 17.72 1.66
CA GLY A 129 6.27 17.13 1.89
C GLY A 129 6.39 15.67 1.44
N LEU A 130 5.28 14.92 1.43
CA LEU A 130 5.24 13.56 0.87
C LEU A 130 5.23 13.53 -0.68
N LEU A 131 4.82 14.61 -1.36
CA LEU A 131 4.78 14.64 -2.83
C LEU A 131 6.19 14.60 -3.42
N ASP A 132 7.13 15.31 -2.82
CA ASP A 132 8.51 15.41 -3.31
C ASP A 132 9.38 14.18 -2.96
N GLY A 133 8.86 13.29 -2.11
CA GLY A 133 9.55 12.10 -1.61
C GLY A 133 10.21 12.36 -0.26
N TYR A 134 9.74 11.67 0.77
CA TYR A 134 10.24 11.79 2.15
C TYR A 134 11.19 10.66 2.52
N THR A 135 12.47 10.96 2.77
CA THR A 135 13.44 9.96 3.26
C THR A 135 13.72 10.11 4.76
N GLY A 136 13.61 11.33 5.29
CA GLY A 136 13.77 11.65 6.71
C GLY A 136 15.19 11.39 7.24
N GLY A 137 15.38 11.63 8.55
CA GLY A 137 16.67 11.46 9.23
C GLY A 137 16.89 10.05 9.77
N GLY A 138 15.83 9.37 10.23
CA GLY A 138 15.95 8.02 10.81
C GLY A 138 16.73 7.97 12.12
N ASP A 139 16.85 9.11 12.82
CA ASP A 139 17.60 9.27 14.07
C ASP A 139 16.76 8.94 15.33
N GLY A 140 15.52 8.48 15.15
CA GLY A 140 14.62 8.06 16.23
C GLY A 140 15.05 6.79 16.96
N ASP A 141 14.21 6.35 17.90
CA ASP A 141 14.45 5.13 18.69
C ASP A 141 14.62 3.91 17.76
N PRO A 142 15.76 3.19 17.81
CA PRO A 142 15.96 1.97 17.02
C PRO A 142 14.99 0.84 17.35
N ASN A 143 14.34 0.86 18.51
CA ASN A 143 13.31 -0.12 18.90
C ASN A 143 11.90 0.31 18.49
N GLY A 144 11.71 1.56 18.06
CA GLY A 144 10.44 2.09 17.55
C GLY A 144 10.24 1.72 16.09
N VAL A 145 9.07 1.18 15.73
CA VAL A 145 8.75 0.77 14.36
C VAL A 145 7.30 1.11 13.98
N VAL A 146 7.13 1.74 12.82
CA VAL A 146 5.82 1.90 12.18
C VAL A 146 5.56 0.72 11.25
N ALA A 147 4.54 -0.08 11.54
CA ALA A 147 4.15 -1.25 10.75
C ALA A 147 2.94 -0.95 9.86
N ALA A 148 3.15 -0.98 8.53
CA ALA A 148 2.07 -0.79 7.57
C ALA A 148 1.12 -2.00 7.54
N MET A 149 -0.15 -1.76 7.89
CA MET A 149 -1.23 -2.74 7.98
C MET A 149 -2.32 -2.50 6.92
N SER A 150 -2.42 -3.42 5.95
CA SER A 150 -3.41 -3.37 4.86
C SER A 150 -4.70 -4.12 5.15
N GLY A 151 -4.86 -4.66 6.37
CA GLY A 151 -5.96 -5.57 6.75
C GLY A 151 -5.76 -7.02 6.29
N GLY A 152 -4.62 -7.34 5.68
CA GLY A 152 -4.25 -8.70 5.29
C GLY A 152 -3.46 -9.45 6.37
N VAL A 153 -3.45 -10.78 6.26
CA VAL A 153 -2.73 -11.69 7.18
C VAL A 153 -1.23 -11.36 7.29
N ASP A 154 -0.58 -11.04 6.17
CA ASP A 154 0.86 -10.77 6.14
C ASP A 154 1.23 -9.57 7.01
N SER A 155 0.52 -8.45 6.84
CA SER A 155 0.81 -7.25 7.61
C SER A 155 0.48 -7.37 9.09
N ALA A 156 -0.57 -8.12 9.43
CA ALA A 156 -0.93 -8.36 10.84
C ALA A 156 0.11 -9.24 11.53
N VAL A 157 0.56 -10.32 10.88
CA VAL A 157 1.63 -11.18 11.42
C VAL A 157 2.96 -10.43 11.50
N THR A 158 3.26 -9.54 10.55
CA THR A 158 4.42 -8.63 10.66
C THR A 158 4.40 -7.81 11.94
N ALA A 159 3.29 -7.12 12.22
CA ALA A 159 3.16 -6.29 13.42
C ALA A 159 3.25 -7.13 14.70
N LEU A 160 2.61 -8.30 14.71
CA LEU A 160 2.67 -9.25 15.83
C LEU A 160 4.11 -9.72 16.09
N LEU A 161 4.82 -10.21 15.08
CA LEU A 161 6.18 -10.73 15.23
C LEU A 161 7.15 -9.66 15.75
N LEU A 162 6.98 -8.40 15.33
CA LEU A 162 7.78 -7.28 15.84
C LEU A 162 7.48 -6.99 17.30
N LYS A 163 6.20 -6.97 17.69
CA LYS A 163 5.80 -6.82 19.09
C LYS A 163 6.44 -7.90 19.96
N GLU A 164 6.40 -9.15 19.50
CA GLU A 164 6.99 -10.29 20.24
C GLU A 164 8.51 -10.25 20.30
N ALA A 165 9.15 -9.66 19.29
CA ALA A 165 10.58 -9.39 19.31
C ALA A 165 10.96 -8.21 20.24
N GLY A 166 9.98 -7.55 20.86
CA GLY A 166 10.20 -6.47 21.84
C GLY A 166 10.27 -5.06 21.24
N TYR A 167 9.86 -4.88 19.98
CA TYR A 167 9.77 -3.54 19.38
C TYR A 167 8.57 -2.77 19.95
N ASP A 168 8.70 -1.44 20.01
CA ASP A 168 7.57 -0.54 20.18
C ASP A 168 6.91 -0.33 18.82
N VAL A 169 5.78 -1.02 18.61
CA VAL A 169 5.14 -1.11 17.29
C VAL A 169 3.92 -0.18 17.24
N THR A 170 3.92 0.73 16.28
CA THR A 170 2.73 1.49 15.89
C THR A 170 2.21 1.01 14.55
N ALA A 171 0.95 0.58 14.49
CA ALA A 171 0.31 0.17 13.25
C ALA A 171 -0.18 1.38 12.45
N VAL A 172 -0.08 1.31 11.12
CA VAL A 172 -0.63 2.34 10.23
C VAL A 172 -1.36 1.74 9.03
N THR A 173 -2.54 2.25 8.72
CA THR A 173 -3.27 1.92 7.49
C THR A 173 -3.25 3.10 6.52
N PHE A 174 -2.92 2.83 5.25
CA PHE A 174 -2.92 3.84 4.19
C PHE A 174 -4.19 3.79 3.38
N ARG A 175 -4.95 4.88 3.37
CA ARG A 175 -6.14 5.02 2.53
C ARG A 175 -5.73 5.61 1.17
N LEU A 176 -5.62 4.74 0.16
CA LEU A 176 -5.04 5.08 -1.14
C LEU A 176 -6.06 5.47 -2.21
N HIS A 177 -7.29 4.96 -2.15
CA HIS A 177 -8.38 5.35 -3.03
C HIS A 177 -9.72 5.13 -2.33
N ASP A 178 -10.80 5.67 -2.89
CA ASP A 178 -12.15 5.35 -2.41
C ASP A 178 -12.52 3.93 -2.79
N GLY A 179 -12.69 3.06 -1.79
CA GLY A 179 -13.32 1.76 -1.95
C GLY A 179 -14.82 1.86 -1.71
N GLU A 180 -15.62 1.07 -2.41
CA GLU A 180 -17.06 0.97 -2.12
C GLU A 180 -17.28 0.32 -0.74
N ARG A 181 -18.28 0.77 0.04
CA ARG A 181 -18.67 0.12 1.31
C ARG A 181 -19.07 -1.33 1.04
N GLY A 182 -18.65 -2.27 1.89
CA GLY A 182 -18.86 -3.70 1.66
C GLY A 182 -17.94 -4.34 0.61
N SER A 183 -17.07 -3.57 -0.06
CA SER A 183 -16.01 -4.14 -0.89
C SER A 183 -14.87 -4.68 -0.03
N ARG A 184 -14.30 -5.83 -0.41
CA ARG A 184 -13.11 -6.41 0.24
C ARG A 184 -11.80 -5.76 -0.25
N SER A 185 -11.88 -4.57 -0.85
CA SER A 185 -10.67 -3.83 -1.22
C SER A 185 -9.94 -3.38 0.04
N CYS A 186 -8.60 -3.38 0.00
CA CYS A 186 -7.77 -2.93 1.13
C CYS A 186 -8.04 -1.48 1.57
N CYS A 187 -8.74 -0.70 0.75
CA CYS A 187 -9.03 0.71 0.99
C CYS A 187 -10.50 0.99 1.41
N SER A 188 -11.33 -0.03 1.62
CA SER A 188 -12.70 0.19 2.08
C SER A 188 -12.74 0.65 3.55
N PRO A 189 -13.75 1.44 3.97
CA PRO A 189 -13.90 1.82 5.38
C PRO A 189 -13.92 0.62 6.33
N ASP A 190 -14.57 -0.48 5.91
CA ASP A 190 -14.65 -1.72 6.68
C ASP A 190 -13.26 -2.35 6.91
N THR A 191 -12.38 -2.29 5.90
CA THR A 191 -11.00 -2.80 6.03
C THR A 191 -10.16 -1.96 6.98
N VAL A 192 -10.33 -0.63 6.99
CA VAL A 192 -9.63 0.26 7.94
C VAL A 192 -10.06 -0.06 9.38
N LEU A 193 -11.37 -0.18 9.61
CA LEU A 193 -11.92 -0.56 10.92
C LEU A 193 -11.42 -1.93 11.37
N PHE A 194 -11.37 -2.90 10.45
CA PHE A 194 -10.88 -4.25 10.73
C PHE A 194 -9.37 -4.28 11.02
N ALA A 195 -8.56 -3.51 10.29
CA ALA A 195 -7.13 -3.39 10.55
C ALA A 195 -6.87 -2.76 11.94
N ARG A 196 -7.64 -1.74 12.31
CA ARG A 196 -7.60 -1.12 13.64
C ARG A 196 -7.99 -2.10 14.74
N ASP A 197 -9.12 -2.79 14.61
CA ASP A 197 -9.57 -3.80 15.59
C ASP A 197 -8.50 -4.90 15.76
N THR A 198 -7.88 -5.32 14.66
CA THR A 198 -6.77 -6.29 14.70
C THR A 198 -5.57 -5.74 15.47
N ALA A 199 -5.16 -4.50 15.23
CA ALA A 199 -4.07 -3.84 15.96
C ALA A 199 -4.39 -3.70 17.46
N HIS A 200 -5.60 -3.25 17.82
CA HIS A 200 -6.05 -3.11 19.20
C HIS A 200 -6.10 -4.44 19.95
N ARG A 201 -6.55 -5.54 19.31
CA ARG A 201 -6.46 -6.90 19.90
C ARG A 201 -5.03 -7.34 20.15
N MET A 202 -4.08 -6.84 19.37
CA MET A 202 -2.65 -7.02 19.60
C MET A 202 -2.09 -6.01 20.61
N GLY A 203 -2.91 -5.13 21.20
CA GLY A 203 -2.48 -4.07 22.12
C GLY A 203 -1.59 -3.01 21.45
N LEU A 204 -1.74 -2.80 20.15
CA LEU A 204 -0.94 -1.85 19.37
C LEU A 204 -1.74 -0.57 19.09
N PRO A 205 -1.11 0.61 19.17
CA PRO A 205 -1.71 1.83 18.66
C PRO A 205 -1.89 1.76 17.14
N HIS A 206 -2.92 2.41 16.63
CA HIS A 206 -3.24 2.40 15.21
C HIS A 206 -3.59 3.80 14.68
N PHE A 207 -2.92 4.19 13.58
CA PHE A 207 -3.26 5.38 12.81
C PHE A 207 -3.74 5.04 11.41
N THR A 208 -4.46 5.98 10.81
CA THR A 208 -4.77 5.97 9.38
C THR A 208 -4.19 7.22 8.75
N LEU A 209 -3.54 7.09 7.59
CA LEU A 209 -3.13 8.23 6.77
C LEU A 209 -3.93 8.24 5.47
N ASN A 210 -4.58 9.38 5.19
CA ASN A 210 -5.22 9.61 3.91
C ASN A 210 -4.16 10.00 2.87
N LEU A 211 -3.93 9.14 1.89
CA LEU A 211 -2.94 9.34 0.82
C LEU A 211 -3.59 9.31 -0.57
N LYS A 212 -4.90 9.52 -0.67
CA LYS A 212 -5.63 9.44 -1.94
C LYS A 212 -5.04 10.35 -3.01
N ASP A 213 -4.80 11.62 -2.68
CA ASP A 213 -4.28 12.59 -3.64
C ASP A 213 -2.85 12.27 -4.07
N LEU A 214 -2.02 11.81 -3.13
CA LEU A 214 -0.66 11.37 -3.41
C LEU A 214 -0.66 10.14 -4.33
N PHE A 215 -1.51 9.16 -4.03
CA PHE A 215 -1.65 7.93 -4.79
C PHE A 215 -2.19 8.19 -6.20
N ASP A 216 -3.20 9.05 -6.33
CA ASP A 216 -3.72 9.46 -7.64
C ASP A 216 -2.61 10.09 -8.49
N LYS A 217 -1.91 11.09 -7.94
CA LYS A 217 -0.85 11.84 -8.64
C LYS A 217 0.35 10.97 -9.02
N ARG A 218 0.85 10.14 -8.08
CA ARG A 218 2.11 9.39 -8.25
C ARG A 218 1.93 8.00 -8.83
N VAL A 219 0.75 7.38 -8.71
CA VAL A 219 0.52 6.00 -9.14
C VAL A 219 -0.56 5.91 -10.21
N MET A 220 -1.76 6.43 -9.99
CA MET A 220 -2.87 6.21 -10.93
C MET A 220 -2.69 7.01 -12.23
N ARG A 221 -2.29 8.28 -12.15
CA ARG A 221 -2.03 9.11 -13.34
C ARG A 221 -0.82 8.61 -14.14
N ASP A 222 0.25 8.22 -13.47
CA ASP A 222 1.43 7.61 -14.12
C ASP A 222 1.06 6.28 -14.82
N PHE A 223 0.24 5.47 -14.16
CA PHE A 223 -0.30 4.24 -14.74
C PHE A 223 -1.08 4.53 -16.04
N VAL A 224 -1.99 5.50 -16.02
CA VAL A 224 -2.78 5.90 -17.20
C VAL A 224 -1.88 6.47 -18.30
N GLY A 225 -1.02 7.45 -17.98
CA GLY A 225 -0.14 8.10 -18.95
C GLY A 225 0.85 7.13 -19.62
N SER A 226 1.33 6.13 -18.87
CA SER A 226 2.17 5.07 -19.43
C SER A 226 1.46 4.28 -20.54
N TYR A 227 0.16 3.99 -20.40
CA TYR A 227 -0.62 3.32 -21.45
C TYR A 227 -0.88 4.24 -22.66
N GLU A 228 -1.08 5.54 -22.45
CA GLU A 228 -1.17 6.52 -23.55
C GLU A 228 0.12 6.56 -24.38
N GLU A 229 1.26 6.35 -23.75
CA GLU A 229 2.57 6.25 -24.39
C GLU A 229 2.89 4.85 -24.93
N GLY A 230 1.95 3.89 -24.85
CA GLY A 230 2.15 2.53 -25.34
C GLY A 230 3.12 1.69 -24.50
N ARG A 231 3.44 2.16 -23.29
CA ARG A 231 4.23 1.45 -22.28
C ARG A 231 3.31 0.58 -21.43
N THR A 232 3.89 -0.37 -20.71
CA THR A 232 3.15 -1.21 -19.75
C THR A 232 3.77 -1.00 -18.36
N PRO A 233 3.12 -0.24 -17.47
CA PRO A 233 3.64 0.04 -16.13
C PRO A 233 3.33 -1.09 -15.14
N ASN A 234 4.01 -1.06 -13.98
CA ASN A 234 3.60 -1.83 -12.80
C ASN A 234 3.28 -0.85 -11.65
N PRO A 235 2.00 -0.65 -11.30
CA PRO A 235 1.62 0.34 -10.30
C PRO A 235 2.09 -0.01 -8.88
N CYS A 236 2.35 -1.29 -8.59
CA CYS A 236 2.89 -1.69 -7.28
C CYS A 236 4.33 -1.21 -7.10
N VAL A 237 5.12 -1.21 -8.19
CA VAL A 237 6.49 -0.68 -8.20
C VAL A 237 6.45 0.82 -7.87
N SER A 238 5.61 1.60 -8.56
CA SER A 238 5.43 3.03 -8.29
C SER A 238 4.90 3.32 -6.87
N CYS A 239 3.92 2.54 -6.39
CA CYS A 239 3.37 2.69 -5.04
C CYS A 239 4.42 2.47 -3.95
N ASN A 240 5.29 1.46 -4.10
CA ASN A 240 6.41 1.25 -3.18
C ASN A 240 7.47 2.34 -3.31
N ALA A 241 7.72 2.81 -4.53
CA ALA A 241 8.71 3.84 -4.85
C ALA A 241 8.36 5.22 -4.30
N HIS A 242 7.07 5.56 -4.22
CA HIS A 242 6.65 6.96 -4.03
C HIS A 242 5.63 7.18 -2.92
N VAL A 243 5.02 6.11 -2.37
CA VAL A 243 3.91 6.24 -1.42
C VAL A 243 4.19 5.52 -0.11
N LYS A 244 4.24 4.18 -0.12
CA LYS A 244 4.17 3.38 1.12
C LYS A 244 5.35 3.64 2.07
N PHE A 245 6.58 3.55 1.56
CA PHE A 245 7.79 3.68 2.39
C PHE A 245 8.00 5.13 2.83
N HIS A 246 7.70 6.10 1.96
CA HIS A 246 7.77 7.52 2.29
C HIS A 246 6.76 7.90 3.39
N ALA A 247 5.50 7.47 3.26
CA ALA A 247 4.47 7.76 4.27
C ALA A 247 4.74 7.07 5.60
N ALA A 248 5.24 5.83 5.59
CA ALA A 248 5.61 5.13 6.82
C ALA A 248 6.83 5.77 7.49
N ALA A 249 7.84 6.19 6.72
CA ALA A 249 9.02 6.87 7.24
C ALA A 249 8.67 8.25 7.82
N PHE A 250 7.78 9.00 7.17
CA PHE A 250 7.24 10.25 7.69
C PHE A 250 6.61 10.04 9.06
N LEU A 251 5.65 9.11 9.17
CA LEU A 251 5.00 8.85 10.44
C LEU A 251 5.99 8.33 11.50
N ALA A 252 6.96 7.51 11.10
CA ALA A 252 8.00 7.03 12.01
C ALA A 252 8.80 8.21 12.58
N ASP A 253 9.27 9.13 11.75
CA ASP A 253 10.05 10.29 12.23
C ASP A 253 9.21 11.23 13.09
N GLU A 254 7.96 11.50 12.73
CA GLU A 254 7.04 12.31 13.56
C GLU A 254 6.79 11.68 14.93
N LEU A 255 6.75 10.35 15.02
CA LEU A 255 6.61 9.61 16.27
C LEU A 255 7.95 9.38 17.00
N GLY A 256 9.07 9.83 16.44
CA GLY A 256 10.41 9.61 17.02
C GLY A 256 10.92 8.17 16.86
N PHE A 257 10.43 7.41 15.89
CA PHE A 257 10.79 6.03 15.59
C PHE A 257 11.74 5.93 14.39
N ARG A 258 12.65 4.96 14.44
CA ARG A 258 13.55 4.70 13.32
C ARG A 258 12.96 3.77 12.27
N GLY A 259 12.32 2.68 12.71
CA GLY A 259 11.98 1.54 11.86
C GLY A 259 10.71 1.73 11.04
N VAL A 260 10.69 1.14 9.84
CA VAL A 260 9.50 0.99 9.00
C VAL A 260 9.32 -0.47 8.64
N ALA A 261 8.17 -1.05 8.99
CA ALA A 261 7.87 -2.45 8.70
C ALA A 261 6.73 -2.62 7.71
N THR A 262 6.83 -3.66 6.88
CA THR A 262 5.75 -4.04 5.97
C THR A 262 5.62 -5.56 5.90
N GLY A 263 4.46 -6.04 5.43
CA GLY A 263 4.20 -7.46 5.17
C GLY A 263 4.87 -8.03 3.92
N HIS A 264 5.93 -7.42 3.40
CA HIS A 264 6.59 -7.92 2.19
C HIS A 264 7.51 -9.10 2.48
N TYR A 265 7.50 -10.08 1.58
CA TYR A 265 8.42 -11.22 1.56
C TYR A 265 9.72 -10.80 0.88
N ALA A 266 10.59 -10.17 1.65
CA ALA A 266 11.94 -9.79 1.29
C ALA A 266 12.81 -9.79 2.55
N ARG A 267 14.12 -9.65 2.38
CA ARG A 267 15.08 -9.43 3.46
C ARG A 267 15.94 -8.22 3.14
N VAL A 268 16.55 -7.64 4.16
CA VAL A 268 17.58 -6.60 3.99
C VAL A 268 18.93 -7.23 4.32
N GLY A 269 19.83 -7.27 3.34
CA GLY A 269 21.22 -7.68 3.51
C GLY A 269 22.12 -6.50 3.85
N GLU A 270 23.41 -6.79 4.09
CA GLU A 270 24.43 -5.78 4.40
C GLU A 270 24.51 -4.66 3.34
N GLY A 271 24.96 -3.48 3.76
CA GLY A 271 25.15 -2.33 2.87
C GLY A 271 23.85 -1.88 2.19
N PRO A 272 22.80 -1.59 2.99
CA PRO A 272 21.39 -1.92 2.76
C PRO A 272 21.07 -2.36 1.33
N SER A 273 20.82 -3.65 1.17
CA SER A 273 20.48 -4.28 -0.11
C SER A 273 19.28 -5.20 0.04
N LEU A 274 18.44 -5.29 -0.99
CA LEU A 274 17.33 -6.25 -0.98
C LEU A 274 17.87 -7.67 -1.17
N ALA A 275 17.32 -8.61 -0.41
CA ALA A 275 17.62 -10.03 -0.52
C ALA A 275 16.33 -10.83 -0.62
N ARG A 276 16.37 -11.92 -1.38
CA ARG A 276 15.22 -12.81 -1.58
C ARG A 276 14.76 -13.44 -0.27
N PRO A 277 13.45 -13.64 -0.07
CA PRO A 277 12.93 -14.34 1.10
C PRO A 277 13.24 -15.85 1.05
N VAL A 278 12.96 -16.55 2.16
CA VAL A 278 12.98 -18.02 2.22
C VAL A 278 11.93 -18.63 1.29
N ASP A 279 10.79 -17.97 1.10
CA ASP A 279 9.71 -18.42 0.21
C ASP A 279 9.84 -17.81 -1.19
N ALA A 280 10.54 -18.52 -2.08
CA ALA A 280 10.73 -18.08 -3.46
C ALA A 280 9.42 -17.86 -4.23
N SER A 281 8.31 -18.53 -3.86
CA SER A 281 7.01 -18.37 -4.52
C SER A 281 6.31 -17.05 -4.18
N LYS A 282 6.74 -16.38 -3.11
CA LYS A 282 6.21 -15.10 -2.66
C LYS A 282 7.24 -13.98 -2.79
N ASP A 283 8.36 -14.20 -3.48
CA ASP A 283 9.41 -13.20 -3.63
C ASP A 283 8.87 -11.85 -4.14
N GLN A 284 9.08 -10.81 -3.34
CA GLN A 284 8.65 -9.45 -3.64
C GLN A 284 9.81 -8.49 -3.90
N THR A 285 11.07 -8.97 -3.98
CA THR A 285 12.21 -8.08 -4.28
C THR A 285 12.05 -7.36 -5.61
N TYR A 286 11.38 -7.99 -6.58
CA TYR A 286 11.09 -7.38 -7.89
C TYR A 286 10.22 -6.12 -7.81
N VAL A 287 9.30 -6.00 -6.84
CA VAL A 287 8.46 -4.79 -6.70
C VAL A 287 9.01 -3.76 -5.72
N LEU A 288 10.12 -4.10 -5.05
CA LEU A 288 10.78 -3.28 -4.03
C LEU A 288 12.06 -2.62 -4.54
N TRP A 289 12.56 -3.00 -5.72
CA TRP A 289 13.80 -2.42 -6.28
C TRP A 289 13.87 -0.88 -6.29
N PRO A 290 12.77 -0.10 -6.43
CA PRO A 290 12.89 1.35 -6.46
C PRO A 290 13.06 2.01 -5.09
N ILE A 291 12.98 1.24 -3.98
CA ILE A 291 13.07 1.82 -2.64
C ILE A 291 14.44 2.52 -2.47
N PRO A 292 14.46 3.82 -2.11
CA PRO A 292 15.69 4.54 -1.82
C PRO A 292 16.54 3.82 -0.77
N LYS A 293 17.86 3.81 -0.95
CA LYS A 293 18.78 3.06 -0.09
C LYS A 293 18.70 3.52 1.38
N GLU A 294 18.42 4.81 1.58
CA GLU A 294 18.23 5.46 2.87
C GLU A 294 16.98 4.92 3.58
N LEU A 295 15.88 4.73 2.85
CA LEU A 295 14.65 4.12 3.39
C LEU A 295 14.81 2.62 3.60
N LEU A 296 15.54 1.93 2.72
CA LEU A 296 15.83 0.51 2.88
C LEU A 296 16.65 0.23 4.14
N ALA A 297 17.53 1.15 4.55
CA ALA A 297 18.29 1.05 5.80
C ALA A 297 17.42 1.06 7.07
N ARG A 298 16.18 1.54 6.96
CA ARG A 298 15.17 1.61 8.02
C ARG A 298 14.13 0.51 7.91
N ALA A 299 14.11 -0.21 6.80
CA ALA A 299 13.07 -1.18 6.47
C ALA A 299 13.26 -2.49 7.24
N VAL A 300 12.17 -3.01 7.80
CA VAL A 300 12.12 -4.30 8.48
C VAL A 300 11.09 -5.19 7.77
N PHE A 301 11.53 -6.39 7.37
CA PHE A 301 10.70 -7.36 6.66
C PHE A 301 10.66 -8.69 7.42
N PRO A 302 9.84 -8.81 8.50
CA PRO A 302 9.84 -10.01 9.34
C PRO A 302 9.52 -11.29 8.58
N LEU A 303 8.67 -11.20 7.56
CA LEU A 303 8.22 -12.37 6.78
C LEU A 303 9.29 -12.92 5.83
N GLY A 304 10.41 -12.22 5.64
CA GLY A 304 11.52 -12.69 4.81
C GLY A 304 12.12 -14.03 5.26
N GLY A 305 11.97 -14.38 6.55
CA GLY A 305 12.40 -15.65 7.13
C GLY A 305 11.37 -16.77 7.09
N TYR A 306 10.15 -16.51 6.59
CA TYR A 306 9.01 -17.43 6.71
C TYR A 306 8.44 -17.82 5.35
N ARG A 307 7.88 -19.02 5.29
CA ARG A 307 6.98 -19.45 4.22
C ARG A 307 5.57 -18.95 4.46
N LYS A 308 4.81 -18.71 3.40
CA LYS A 308 3.42 -18.23 3.52
C LYS A 308 2.54 -19.14 4.37
N THR A 309 2.76 -20.45 4.29
CA THR A 309 2.05 -21.45 5.10
C THR A 309 2.33 -21.27 6.59
N GLN A 310 3.58 -20.95 6.96
CA GLN A 310 3.95 -20.68 8.35
C GLN A 310 3.32 -19.37 8.84
N VAL A 311 3.27 -18.34 8.00
CA VAL A 311 2.61 -17.06 8.33
C VAL A 311 1.12 -17.26 8.62
N ARG A 312 0.42 -18.08 7.82
CA ARG A 312 -0.99 -18.41 8.10
C ARG A 312 -1.14 -19.20 9.41
N ALA A 313 -0.29 -20.20 9.65
CA ALA A 313 -0.32 -20.96 10.90
C ALA A 313 -0.09 -20.06 12.13
N ILE A 314 0.86 -19.11 12.08
CA ILE A 314 1.08 -18.14 13.15
C ILE A 314 -0.19 -17.32 13.42
N ALA A 315 -0.89 -16.85 12.37
CA ALA A 315 -2.12 -16.11 12.54
C ALA A 315 -3.23 -16.96 13.20
N GLU A 316 -3.36 -18.23 12.81
CA GLU A 316 -4.33 -19.18 13.38
C GLU A 316 -4.02 -19.50 14.85
N ASP A 317 -2.77 -19.86 15.16
CA ASP A 317 -2.29 -20.21 16.50
C ASP A 317 -2.50 -19.07 17.51
N ARG A 318 -2.53 -17.83 17.01
CA ARG A 318 -2.68 -16.61 17.82
C ARG A 318 -4.09 -16.03 17.79
N GLY A 319 -5.03 -16.76 17.18
CA GLY A 319 -6.44 -16.38 17.16
C GLY A 319 -6.72 -15.11 16.37
N LEU A 320 -5.86 -14.75 15.40
CA LEU A 320 -6.07 -13.57 14.58
C LEU A 320 -7.14 -13.86 13.52
N ALA A 321 -8.22 -13.08 13.51
CA ALA A 321 -9.32 -13.23 12.55
C ALA A 321 -8.86 -13.15 11.08
N VAL A 322 -7.77 -12.41 10.80
CA VAL A 322 -7.14 -12.29 9.48
C VAL A 322 -6.63 -13.60 8.88
N ALA A 323 -6.47 -14.66 9.68
CA ALA A 323 -5.98 -15.96 9.22
C ALA A 323 -6.78 -16.51 8.02
N TYR A 324 -8.09 -16.27 8.01
CA TYR A 324 -9.03 -16.74 7.01
C TYR A 324 -9.27 -15.74 5.87
N THR A 325 -8.64 -14.57 5.92
CA THR A 325 -8.79 -13.56 4.88
C THR A 325 -8.11 -14.03 3.58
N PRO A 326 -8.81 -14.01 2.44
CA PRO A 326 -8.21 -14.26 1.14
C PRO A 326 -7.08 -13.26 0.85
N GLU A 327 -6.07 -13.69 0.09
CA GLU A 327 -5.05 -12.74 -0.38
C GLU A 327 -5.67 -11.74 -1.36
N SER A 328 -5.26 -10.48 -1.27
CA SER A 328 -5.51 -9.52 -2.33
C SER A 328 -4.78 -9.99 -3.59
N GLN A 329 -5.55 -10.30 -4.63
CA GLN A 329 -5.04 -10.57 -5.97
C GLN A 329 -5.30 -9.32 -6.82
N ASP A 330 -4.46 -9.09 -7.82
CA ASP A 330 -4.55 -7.97 -8.77
C ASP A 330 -4.23 -6.56 -8.22
N ILE A 331 -4.34 -5.55 -9.08
CA ILE A 331 -4.02 -4.14 -8.79
C ILE A 331 -5.07 -3.58 -7.83
N CYS A 332 -4.65 -2.95 -6.72
CA CYS A 332 -5.56 -2.57 -5.63
C CYS A 332 -6.75 -1.68 -6.05
N PHE A 333 -6.56 -0.79 -7.03
CA PHE A 333 -7.60 0.11 -7.57
C PHE A 333 -8.33 -0.46 -8.81
N ILE A 334 -8.05 -1.70 -9.21
CA ILE A 334 -8.69 -2.41 -10.33
C ILE A 334 -9.13 -3.81 -9.83
N PRO A 335 -10.14 -3.87 -8.94
CA PRO A 335 -10.53 -5.11 -8.26
C PRO A 335 -11.18 -6.15 -9.18
N ASP A 336 -11.66 -5.76 -10.36
CA ASP A 336 -12.21 -6.66 -11.38
C ASP A 336 -11.15 -7.18 -12.38
N GLY A 337 -9.89 -6.74 -12.22
CA GLY A 337 -8.78 -7.06 -13.11
C GLY A 337 -8.88 -6.43 -14.51
N ASP A 338 -9.92 -5.64 -14.80
CA ASP A 338 -10.14 -5.04 -16.12
C ASP A 338 -9.48 -3.66 -16.21
N TYR A 339 -8.15 -3.67 -16.38
CA TYR A 339 -7.39 -2.43 -16.53
C TYR A 339 -7.83 -1.62 -17.76
N ARG A 340 -8.34 -2.27 -18.82
CA ARG A 340 -8.78 -1.57 -20.04
C ARG A 340 -9.97 -0.70 -19.75
N ARG A 341 -10.95 -1.24 -19.01
CA ARG A 341 -12.09 -0.48 -18.52
C ARG A 341 -11.66 0.69 -17.65
N PHE A 342 -10.65 0.50 -16.79
CA PHE A 342 -10.11 1.56 -15.96
C PHE A 342 -9.47 2.68 -16.80
N VAL A 343 -8.54 2.36 -17.71
CA VAL A 343 -7.83 3.34 -18.55
C VAL A 343 -8.79 4.10 -19.48
N ARG A 344 -9.78 3.42 -20.07
CA ARG A 344 -10.78 4.03 -20.97
C ARG A 344 -11.73 5.02 -20.29
N LYS A 345 -11.81 5.05 -18.96
CA LYS A 345 -12.59 6.10 -18.25
C LYS A 345 -11.93 7.47 -18.35
N THR A 346 -10.61 7.49 -18.47
CA THR A 346 -9.80 8.72 -18.44
C THR A 346 -9.22 9.07 -19.80
N VAL A 347 -8.90 8.05 -20.61
CA VAL A 347 -8.28 8.21 -21.93
C VAL A 347 -9.32 8.02 -23.03
N THR A 348 -9.40 8.99 -23.94
CA THR A 348 -10.16 8.85 -25.18
C THR A 348 -9.44 7.86 -26.10
N ALA A 349 -10.02 6.68 -26.29
CA ALA A 349 -9.49 5.69 -27.22
C ALA A 349 -9.74 6.12 -28.67
N GLU A 350 -8.66 6.26 -29.44
CA GLU A 350 -8.73 6.57 -30.87
C GLU A 350 -8.52 5.32 -31.74
N PRO A 351 -9.41 5.07 -32.71
CA PRO A 351 -9.24 3.95 -33.62
C PRO A 351 -7.94 4.01 -34.42
N GLY A 352 -7.38 2.85 -34.69
CA GLY A 352 -6.10 2.71 -35.40
C GLY A 352 -5.98 1.37 -36.12
N ASP A 353 -4.81 1.15 -36.73
CA ASP A 353 -4.57 -0.02 -37.57
C ASP A 353 -3.72 -1.07 -36.83
N VAL A 354 -4.07 -2.34 -37.02
CA VAL A 354 -3.21 -3.48 -36.66
C VAL A 354 -2.39 -3.81 -37.89
N VAL A 355 -1.06 -3.75 -37.78
CA VAL A 355 -0.12 -3.90 -38.90
C VAL A 355 0.87 -5.04 -38.65
N ASP A 356 1.39 -5.66 -39.70
CA ASP A 356 2.58 -6.52 -39.60
C ASP A 356 3.88 -5.69 -39.53
N ARG A 357 5.04 -6.37 -39.51
CA ARG A 357 6.36 -5.73 -39.46
C ARG A 357 6.67 -4.94 -40.73
N GLU A 358 6.13 -5.36 -41.86
CA GLU A 358 6.26 -4.74 -43.17
C GLU A 358 5.32 -3.52 -43.33
N GLY A 359 4.42 -3.31 -42.37
CA GLY A 359 3.47 -2.21 -42.34
C GLY A 359 2.16 -2.49 -43.08
N ALA A 360 1.92 -3.73 -43.52
CA ALA A 360 0.66 -4.11 -44.14
C ALA A 360 -0.46 -4.14 -43.09
N VAL A 361 -1.58 -3.50 -43.41
CA VAL A 361 -2.75 -3.43 -42.52
C VAL A 361 -3.48 -4.77 -42.54
N LEU A 362 -3.56 -5.40 -41.37
CA LEU A 362 -4.24 -6.69 -41.17
C LEU A 362 -5.63 -6.53 -40.54
N GLY A 363 -5.91 -5.39 -39.92
CA GLY A 363 -7.20 -5.08 -39.29
C GLY A 363 -7.18 -3.74 -38.58
N ARG A 364 -8.20 -3.50 -37.76
CA ARG A 364 -8.38 -2.25 -37.01
C ARG A 364 -8.64 -2.53 -35.54
N HIS A 365 -8.27 -1.57 -34.70
CA HIS A 365 -8.54 -1.59 -33.26
C HIS A 365 -9.25 -0.32 -32.78
N ALA A 366 -9.84 -0.39 -31.59
CA ALA A 366 -10.54 0.74 -30.97
C ALA A 366 -9.62 1.75 -30.27
N GLY A 367 -8.43 1.31 -29.81
CA GLY A 367 -7.42 2.18 -29.22
C GLY A 367 -6.15 1.43 -28.84
N VAL A 368 -5.00 2.09 -28.93
CA VAL A 368 -3.69 1.48 -28.61
C VAL A 368 -3.57 1.06 -27.13
N VAL A 369 -4.32 1.72 -26.24
CA VAL A 369 -4.34 1.45 -24.79
C VAL A 369 -4.85 0.06 -24.41
N ASP A 370 -5.53 -0.64 -25.33
CA ASP A 370 -6.02 -1.99 -25.10
C ASP A 370 -4.95 -3.07 -25.31
N PHE A 371 -3.75 -2.67 -25.75
CA PHE A 371 -2.69 -3.55 -26.20
C PHE A 371 -1.43 -3.40 -25.36
N THR A 372 -0.81 -4.53 -25.07
CA THR A 372 0.48 -4.63 -24.39
C THR A 372 1.39 -5.56 -25.20
N VAL A 373 2.69 -5.26 -25.26
CA VAL A 373 3.68 -6.14 -25.91
C VAL A 373 3.62 -7.54 -25.30
N GLY A 374 3.58 -8.56 -26.16
CA GLY A 374 3.38 -9.96 -25.79
C GLY A 374 1.91 -10.40 -25.71
N GLN A 375 0.95 -9.49 -25.85
CA GLN A 375 -0.48 -9.83 -25.89
C GLN A 375 -0.80 -10.72 -27.10
N ARG A 376 -1.51 -11.82 -26.85
CA ARG A 376 -2.00 -12.75 -27.89
C ARG A 376 -3.51 -12.64 -28.12
N ARG A 377 -4.28 -12.47 -27.04
CA ARG A 377 -5.76 -12.49 -27.09
C ARG A 377 -6.30 -11.09 -27.34
N GLY A 378 -7.46 -11.00 -28.00
CA GLY A 378 -8.15 -9.73 -28.22
C GLY A 378 -7.50 -8.82 -29.28
N ILE A 379 -6.70 -9.38 -30.20
CA ILE A 379 -6.09 -8.60 -31.29
C ILE A 379 -7.09 -8.23 -32.38
N GLY A 380 -8.11 -9.07 -32.60
CA GLY A 380 -9.17 -8.79 -33.59
C GLY A 380 -8.77 -9.07 -35.05
N VAL A 381 -7.66 -9.76 -35.28
CA VAL A 381 -7.16 -10.12 -36.62
C VAL A 381 -7.15 -11.64 -36.80
N SER A 382 -7.59 -12.11 -37.96
CA SER A 382 -7.51 -13.52 -38.35
C SER A 382 -6.21 -13.77 -39.12
N ALA A 383 -5.44 -14.78 -38.71
CA ALA A 383 -4.17 -15.13 -39.34
C ALA A 383 -3.97 -16.66 -39.29
N PRO A 384 -3.24 -17.25 -40.26
CA PRO A 384 -3.00 -18.70 -40.30
C PRO A 384 -2.16 -19.21 -39.13
N THR A 385 -1.43 -18.33 -38.44
CA THR A 385 -0.65 -18.63 -37.24
C THR A 385 -0.98 -17.65 -36.12
N PRO A 386 -0.85 -18.05 -34.84
CA PRO A 386 -1.06 -17.13 -33.72
C PRO A 386 -0.14 -15.91 -33.80
N LEU A 387 -0.75 -14.73 -33.77
CA LEU A 387 -0.05 -13.45 -33.73
C LEU A 387 0.04 -12.92 -32.30
N TYR A 388 1.06 -12.12 -32.05
CA TYR A 388 1.33 -11.44 -30.79
C TYR A 388 1.66 -9.99 -31.06
N VAL A 389 1.25 -9.09 -30.17
CA VAL A 389 1.65 -7.67 -30.21
C VAL A 389 3.15 -7.58 -29.96
N THR A 390 3.92 -7.14 -30.95
CA THR A 390 5.36 -6.94 -30.85
C THR A 390 5.74 -5.51 -30.50
N GLU A 391 4.88 -4.54 -30.85
CA GLU A 391 5.12 -3.12 -30.61
C GLU A 391 3.79 -2.37 -30.56
N VAL A 392 3.73 -1.31 -29.74
CA VAL A 392 2.60 -0.38 -29.68
C VAL A 392 3.14 1.00 -30.06
N ARG A 393 2.54 1.63 -31.09
CA ARG A 393 2.96 2.94 -31.63
C ARG A 393 1.83 3.95 -31.46
N PRO A 394 1.73 4.64 -30.31
CA PRO A 394 0.64 5.60 -30.09
C PRO A 394 0.62 6.75 -31.09
N LYS A 395 1.79 7.30 -31.45
CA LYS A 395 1.91 8.45 -32.38
C LYS A 395 1.30 8.18 -33.75
N SER A 396 1.48 6.96 -34.29
CA SER A 396 0.90 6.55 -35.57
C SER A 396 -0.42 5.79 -35.41
N LYS A 397 -0.91 5.60 -34.18
CA LYS A 397 -2.10 4.79 -33.85
C LYS A 397 -2.02 3.38 -34.43
N GLN A 398 -0.85 2.76 -34.31
CA GLN A 398 -0.59 1.43 -34.86
C GLN A 398 -0.24 0.42 -33.77
N VAL A 399 -0.74 -0.79 -33.94
CA VAL A 399 -0.32 -1.96 -33.15
C VAL A 399 0.37 -2.93 -34.09
N VAL A 400 1.67 -3.17 -33.87
CA VAL A 400 2.46 -4.08 -34.69
C VAL A 400 2.32 -5.49 -34.15
N VAL A 401 2.03 -6.44 -35.02
CA VAL A 401 1.89 -7.84 -34.66
C VAL A 401 2.85 -8.74 -35.44
N GLY A 402 3.32 -9.79 -34.77
CA GLY A 402 4.24 -10.76 -35.33
C GLY A 402 4.03 -12.15 -34.77
N ARG A 403 4.89 -13.08 -35.16
CA ARG A 403 4.94 -14.44 -34.63
C ARG A 403 5.58 -14.43 -33.25
N ARG A 404 5.50 -15.57 -32.55
CA ARG A 404 6.11 -15.70 -31.22
C ARG A 404 7.60 -15.34 -31.23
N ARG A 405 8.39 -15.86 -32.18
CA ARG A 405 9.84 -15.56 -32.32
C ARG A 405 10.16 -14.07 -32.45
N ASP A 406 9.20 -13.28 -32.92
CA ASP A 406 9.36 -11.84 -33.15
C ASP A 406 9.36 -11.04 -31.83
N LEU A 407 9.08 -11.71 -30.71
CA LEU A 407 9.16 -11.19 -29.34
C LEU A 407 10.44 -11.59 -28.61
N GLU A 408 11.32 -12.37 -29.25
CA GLU A 408 12.59 -12.79 -28.63
C GLU A 408 13.49 -11.56 -28.45
N VAL A 409 13.91 -11.36 -27.20
CA VAL A 409 14.82 -10.29 -26.81
C VAL A 409 16.06 -10.94 -26.23
N GLU A 410 17.21 -10.66 -26.84
CA GLU A 410 18.53 -11.12 -26.38
C GLU A 410 19.28 -10.03 -25.59
N THR A 411 18.89 -8.76 -25.78
CA THR A 411 19.52 -7.61 -25.11
C THR A 411 18.47 -6.70 -24.49
N VAL A 412 18.68 -6.33 -23.23
CA VAL A 412 17.75 -5.46 -22.48
C VAL A 412 18.48 -4.19 -22.08
N ARG A 413 18.07 -3.06 -22.64
CA ARG A 413 18.57 -1.73 -22.25
C ARG A 413 17.80 -1.21 -21.04
N VAL A 414 18.53 -0.75 -20.03
CA VAL A 414 17.96 -0.32 -18.75
C VAL A 414 18.49 1.07 -18.37
N GLY A 415 17.62 1.91 -17.83
CA GLY A 415 18.00 3.17 -17.21
C GLY A 415 17.17 3.49 -15.97
N GLY A 416 17.43 4.66 -15.36
CA GLY A 416 16.79 5.03 -14.09
C GLY A 416 17.15 4.05 -12.97
N LEU A 417 18.42 3.67 -12.90
CA LEU A 417 18.87 2.62 -12.00
C LEU A 417 18.84 3.05 -10.53
N ASN A 418 18.27 2.19 -9.68
CA ASN A 418 18.54 2.19 -8.26
C ASN A 418 19.54 1.07 -7.95
N ARG A 419 20.71 1.42 -7.42
CA ARG A 419 21.85 0.50 -7.21
C ARG A 419 22.07 0.25 -5.72
N PHE A 420 21.97 -1.02 -5.32
CA PHE A 420 22.27 -1.45 -3.96
C PHE A 420 23.70 -1.95 -3.82
N LEU A 421 24.18 -2.68 -4.84
CA LEU A 421 25.51 -3.26 -4.96
C LEU A 421 26.19 -2.79 -6.28
N PRO A 422 27.52 -2.97 -6.42
CA PRO A 422 28.21 -2.76 -7.70
C PRO A 422 27.57 -3.56 -8.85
N MET A 423 27.37 -2.90 -9.99
CA MET A 423 26.72 -3.53 -11.16
C MET A 423 27.52 -4.72 -11.69
N GLU A 424 28.82 -4.74 -11.46
CA GLU A 424 29.75 -5.80 -11.83
C GLU A 424 29.45 -7.13 -11.10
N GLU A 425 28.62 -7.12 -10.05
CA GLU A 425 28.12 -8.33 -9.38
C GLU A 425 26.87 -8.91 -10.03
N ALA A 426 26.22 -8.19 -10.95
CA ALA A 426 25.02 -8.67 -11.64
C ALA A 426 25.34 -9.87 -12.54
N ARG A 427 24.63 -10.98 -12.32
CA ARG A 427 24.78 -12.22 -13.09
C ARG A 427 23.47 -12.72 -13.68
N ALA A 428 22.34 -12.21 -13.21
CA ALA A 428 21.03 -12.53 -13.77
C ALA A 428 20.11 -11.30 -13.72
N VAL A 429 19.16 -11.23 -14.64
CA VAL A 429 18.15 -10.17 -14.72
C VAL A 429 16.75 -10.76 -14.80
N GLN A 430 15.84 -10.21 -14.02
CA GLN A 430 14.41 -10.50 -14.10
C GLN A 430 13.71 -9.31 -14.74
N VAL A 431 12.96 -9.56 -15.82
CA VAL A 431 12.27 -8.53 -16.61
C VAL A 431 10.76 -8.58 -16.52
N ARG A 432 10.22 -9.54 -15.76
CA ARG A 432 8.80 -9.69 -15.43
C ARG A 432 8.64 -10.23 -14.02
N TYR A 433 7.60 -9.77 -13.33
CA TYR A 433 7.32 -10.17 -11.95
C TYR A 433 7.15 -11.69 -11.79
N ASN A 434 6.36 -12.33 -12.67
CA ASN A 434 6.04 -13.76 -12.59
C ASN A 434 7.04 -14.67 -13.34
N SER A 435 8.18 -14.14 -13.79
CA SER A 435 9.22 -14.95 -14.44
C SER A 435 10.44 -15.13 -13.54
N GLY A 436 11.16 -16.22 -13.72
CA GLY A 436 12.49 -16.38 -13.13
C GLY A 436 13.47 -15.34 -13.69
N PRO A 437 14.56 -15.04 -12.95
CA PRO A 437 15.68 -14.29 -13.49
C PRO A 437 16.42 -15.13 -14.54
N VAL A 438 16.95 -14.47 -15.56
CA VAL A 438 17.71 -15.10 -16.65
C VAL A 438 19.17 -14.71 -16.53
N PRO A 439 20.13 -15.65 -16.65
CA PRO A 439 21.55 -15.32 -16.65
C PRO A 439 21.89 -14.26 -17.70
N CYS A 440 22.72 -13.30 -17.32
CA CYS A 440 23.11 -12.21 -18.20
C CYS A 440 24.50 -11.66 -17.90
N ARG A 441 25.10 -11.06 -18.91
CA ARG A 441 26.28 -10.19 -18.77
C ARG A 441 25.82 -8.74 -18.89
N VAL A 442 26.30 -7.89 -17.98
CA VAL A 442 25.98 -6.46 -18.01
C VAL A 442 27.14 -5.65 -18.54
N GLU A 443 26.84 -4.65 -19.36
CA GLU A 443 27.79 -3.65 -19.83
C GLU A 443 27.22 -2.25 -19.67
N ARG A 444 28.12 -1.27 -19.52
CA ARG A 444 27.74 0.13 -19.42
C ARG A 444 27.46 0.69 -20.81
N ASP A 445 26.36 1.43 -20.95
CA ASP A 445 25.92 2.08 -22.20
C ASP A 445 25.54 3.53 -21.91
N GLY A 446 26.50 4.44 -22.06
CA GLY A 446 26.37 5.84 -21.66
C GLY A 446 26.03 6.01 -20.17
N GLU A 447 24.85 6.60 -19.91
CA GLU A 447 24.26 6.73 -18.57
C GLU A 447 23.45 5.50 -18.12
N GLY A 448 23.18 4.57 -19.02
CA GLY A 448 22.44 3.33 -18.79
C GLY A 448 23.33 2.09 -18.79
N TRP A 449 22.67 0.93 -18.82
CA TRP A 449 23.30 -0.39 -18.88
C TRP A 449 22.55 -1.29 -19.85
N VAL A 450 23.27 -2.23 -20.47
CA VAL A 450 22.70 -3.29 -21.31
C VAL A 450 22.94 -4.62 -20.66
N ALA A 451 21.90 -5.44 -20.58
CA ALA A 451 21.99 -6.83 -20.18
C ALA A 451 21.95 -7.72 -21.43
N HIS A 452 23.04 -8.44 -21.70
CA HIS A 452 23.12 -9.50 -22.70
C HIS A 452 22.68 -10.80 -22.08
N LEU A 453 21.55 -11.33 -22.52
CA LEU A 453 20.93 -12.52 -21.96
C LEU A 453 21.59 -13.77 -22.54
N GLU A 454 21.83 -14.77 -21.69
CA GLU A 454 22.34 -16.06 -22.16
C GLU A 454 21.26 -16.88 -22.89
N GLU A 455 19.98 -16.61 -22.58
CA GLU A 455 18.82 -17.17 -23.28
C GLU A 455 17.82 -16.06 -23.63
N PRO A 456 17.21 -16.08 -24.84
CA PRO A 456 16.21 -15.08 -25.21
C PRO A 456 14.99 -15.11 -24.30
N VAL A 457 14.49 -13.93 -23.94
CA VAL A 457 13.22 -13.78 -23.20
C VAL A 457 12.13 -13.20 -24.09
N MET A 458 10.88 -13.51 -23.77
CA MET A 458 9.74 -13.16 -24.62
C MET A 458 9.06 -11.87 -24.17
N GLY A 459 8.97 -10.89 -25.07
CA GLY A 459 8.07 -9.74 -24.97
C GLY A 459 8.44 -8.78 -23.84
N VAL A 460 9.70 -8.35 -23.79
CA VAL A 460 10.11 -7.31 -22.84
C VAL A 460 9.54 -5.97 -23.32
N ALA A 461 8.61 -5.42 -22.56
CA ALA A 461 7.97 -4.15 -22.89
C ALA A 461 8.74 -2.98 -22.27
N ALA A 462 8.87 -1.87 -23.00
CA ALA A 462 9.37 -0.62 -22.42
C ALA A 462 8.47 -0.18 -21.24
N GLY A 463 9.09 0.37 -20.19
CA GLY A 463 8.40 0.74 -18.94
C GLY A 463 8.28 -0.39 -17.92
N GLN A 464 8.57 -1.64 -18.28
CA GLN A 464 8.70 -2.72 -17.30
C GLN A 464 9.97 -2.56 -16.46
N SER A 465 9.98 -3.19 -15.28
CA SER A 465 11.18 -3.25 -14.45
C SER A 465 12.18 -4.28 -14.97
N ALA A 466 13.46 -3.99 -14.83
CA ALA A 466 14.56 -4.92 -14.96
C ALA A 466 15.32 -4.96 -13.64
N VAL A 467 15.35 -6.12 -12.98
CA VAL A 467 15.95 -6.29 -11.64
C VAL A 467 17.10 -7.28 -11.73
N PHE A 468 18.29 -6.81 -11.35
CA PHE A 468 19.54 -7.54 -11.42
C PHE A 468 19.86 -8.23 -10.11
N TYR A 469 20.34 -9.45 -10.19
CA TYR A 469 20.66 -10.29 -9.03
C TYR A 469 22.12 -10.75 -9.08
N THR A 470 22.67 -11.03 -7.89
CA THR A 470 23.98 -11.66 -7.69
C THR A 470 24.03 -13.08 -8.28
N GLY A 471 25.23 -13.65 -8.41
CA GLY A 471 25.42 -14.99 -8.99
C GLY A 471 24.71 -16.14 -8.27
N ASP A 472 24.53 -16.03 -6.95
CA ASP A 472 23.74 -16.97 -6.14
C ASP A 472 22.22 -16.69 -6.23
N GLY A 473 21.82 -15.62 -6.91
CA GLY A 473 20.44 -15.15 -7.04
C GLY A 473 19.84 -14.62 -5.73
N GLY A 474 20.63 -14.50 -4.66
CA GLY A 474 20.14 -14.23 -3.31
C GLY A 474 19.91 -12.75 -3.02
N ARG A 475 20.62 -11.85 -3.70
CA ARG A 475 20.58 -10.39 -3.46
C ARG A 475 20.29 -9.62 -4.74
N VAL A 476 19.58 -8.51 -4.59
CA VAL A 476 19.37 -7.54 -5.66
C VAL A 476 20.60 -6.63 -5.75
N VAL A 477 21.20 -6.61 -6.93
CA VAL A 477 22.31 -5.72 -7.25
C VAL A 477 21.77 -4.32 -7.57
N ALA A 478 20.79 -4.26 -8.47
CA ALA A 478 20.14 -3.03 -8.87
C ALA A 478 18.76 -3.34 -9.47
N GLY A 479 17.91 -2.32 -9.58
CA GLY A 479 16.76 -2.35 -10.48
C GLY A 479 16.72 -1.11 -11.36
N GLY A 480 15.98 -1.18 -12.45
CA GLY A 480 15.75 -0.05 -13.34
C GLY A 480 14.55 -0.28 -14.24
N VAL A 481 14.37 0.62 -15.19
CA VAL A 481 13.27 0.59 -16.16
C VAL A 481 13.82 0.21 -17.53
N VAL A 482 13.15 -0.76 -18.17
CA VAL A 482 13.45 -1.16 -19.55
C VAL A 482 13.16 0.01 -20.49
N ARG A 483 14.16 0.39 -21.28
CA ARG A 483 14.06 1.40 -22.33
C ARG A 483 13.65 0.75 -23.64
N SER A 484 12.99 1.51 -24.52
CA SER A 484 12.84 1.11 -25.92
C SER A 484 14.23 0.92 -26.53
N GLY A 485 14.40 -0.11 -27.37
CA GLY A 485 15.55 -0.14 -28.25
C GLY A 485 15.47 1.07 -29.18
N GLU A 486 16.48 1.93 -29.16
CA GLU A 486 16.68 2.82 -30.31
C GLU A 486 16.99 1.92 -31.51
N ALA A 487 16.28 2.18 -32.61
CA ALA A 487 16.55 1.60 -33.92
C ALA A 487 17.73 2.32 -34.58
#